data_AF-A0A9E5U3T9-F1
#
_entry.id   AF-A0A9E5U3T9-F1
#
_cell.length_a   1.000
_cell.length_b   1.000
_cell.length_c   1.000
_cell.angle_alpha   90.00
_cell.angle_beta   90.00
_cell.angle_gamma   90.00
#
_symmetry.space_group_name_H-M   'P 1'
#
loop_
_entity.id
_entity.type
_entity.pdbx_description
1 polymer ?
#
loop_
_entity_poly.entity_id
_entity_poly.type
_entity_poly.pdbx_seq_one_letter_code
_entity_poly.pdbx_strand_id
1 'polypeptide(L)'
;MNVRDGTVDPALISRIAVHVEDPSPGQVIEIGRIRGVGEGEGAPVPFFPFVDEYGQYVHGNWPGKVYSQEGFAVRRASELAEMGDWPGPADWNAYGGWEAGPALEATGFFYPTKYEGKWWLVDPTGKLFWSYGPTGVGFGGRTPVSDREHWFRGLPDRDGPLGRFYGEGRGARDRYYRDKSYETYDFAHANLYRKYGDDYASIVSDLSHRRLRSWGFNTIGNWSSTDICRQRKTPYVVAIHFGGPWLHRIPDAFDPRFRETVRARMERERGGSAGDPWCIGYFVQNELWWGYWDDAQAVALGALGAPPEAAAKRVFVGDLRAKYRTIAALNESWATSHESWESLLESREPPDRERERVA
;
A
#
# COMPACT_ATOMS: atom_id res chain seq x y z
N MET A 1 17.33 -1.72 -20.37
CA MET A 1 18.50 -1.29 -19.58
C MET A 1 18.51 0.22 -19.60
N ASN A 2 18.19 0.88 -18.49
CA ASN A 2 18.21 2.34 -18.42
C ASN A 2 19.65 2.74 -18.08
N VAL A 3 20.51 2.84 -19.10
CA VAL A 3 21.94 3.06 -18.90
C VAL A 3 22.17 4.56 -18.87
N ARG A 4 22.10 5.15 -17.68
CA ARG A 4 22.74 6.45 -17.47
C ARG A 4 24.24 6.25 -17.67
N ASP A 5 24.94 7.22 -18.24
CA ASP A 5 26.39 7.14 -18.40
C ASP A 5 27.05 6.74 -17.06
N GLY A 6 27.91 5.72 -17.10
CA GLY A 6 28.64 5.20 -15.94
C GLY A 6 27.87 4.28 -14.99
N THR A 7 26.63 3.87 -15.29
CA THR A 7 25.91 2.88 -14.44
C THR A 7 26.29 1.42 -14.70
N VAL A 8 26.70 1.10 -15.92
CA VAL A 8 27.24 -0.21 -16.32
C VAL A 8 28.42 0.06 -17.23
N ASP A 9 29.58 -0.51 -16.92
CA ASP A 9 30.70 -0.57 -17.86
C ASP A 9 30.49 -1.78 -18.79
N PRO A 10 30.20 -1.57 -20.09
CA PRO A 10 29.98 -2.67 -21.01
C PRO A 10 31.19 -3.61 -21.13
N ALA A 11 32.41 -3.14 -20.84
CA ALA A 11 33.62 -3.95 -20.85
C ALA A 11 33.71 -4.91 -19.64
N LEU A 12 32.94 -4.66 -18.58
CA LEU A 12 32.97 -5.44 -17.33
C LEU A 12 31.73 -6.34 -17.15
N ILE A 13 30.89 -6.50 -18.16
CA ILE A 13 29.75 -7.42 -18.11
C ILE A 13 30.28 -8.87 -18.06
N SER A 14 30.19 -9.49 -16.88
CA SER A 14 30.67 -10.86 -16.63
C SER A 14 29.56 -11.92 -16.66
N ARG A 15 28.29 -11.51 -16.54
CA ARG A 15 27.14 -12.42 -16.48
C ARG A 15 25.88 -11.77 -17.04
N ILE A 16 25.12 -12.56 -17.81
CA ILE A 16 23.72 -12.30 -18.16
C ILE A 16 22.91 -13.41 -17.51
N ALA A 17 21.90 -13.06 -16.72
CA ALA A 17 21.02 -14.02 -16.08
C ALA A 17 19.57 -13.73 -16.48
N VAL A 18 18.84 -14.79 -16.86
CA VAL A 18 17.42 -14.73 -17.17
C VAL A 18 16.69 -15.51 -16.08
N HIS A 19 15.80 -14.82 -15.38
CA HIS A 19 15.01 -15.38 -14.29
C HIS A 19 13.53 -15.32 -14.65
N VAL A 20 12.81 -16.37 -14.28
CA VAL A 20 11.35 -16.42 -14.39
C VAL A 20 10.83 -16.37 -12.97
N GLU A 21 10.19 -15.27 -12.61
CA GLU A 21 9.46 -15.18 -11.34
C GLU A 21 8.16 -15.99 -11.50
N ASP A 22 7.91 -16.90 -10.55
CA ASP A 22 6.72 -17.76 -10.47
C ASP A 22 6.41 -18.61 -11.73
N PRO A 23 7.30 -19.55 -12.13
CA PRO A 23 7.06 -20.38 -13.30
C PRO A 23 5.85 -21.31 -13.11
N SER A 24 4.97 -21.36 -14.10
CA SER A 24 3.83 -22.29 -14.10
C SER A 24 4.24 -23.69 -14.59
N PRO A 25 3.64 -24.78 -14.07
CA PRO A 25 3.91 -26.12 -14.60
C PRO A 25 3.66 -26.21 -16.11
N GLY A 26 4.65 -26.70 -16.86
CA GLY A 26 4.59 -26.81 -18.32
C GLY A 26 4.94 -25.52 -19.08
N GLN A 27 5.31 -24.44 -18.39
CA GLN A 27 5.82 -23.24 -19.04
C GLN A 27 7.18 -23.51 -19.70
N VAL A 28 7.24 -23.35 -21.02
CA VAL A 28 8.47 -23.47 -21.81
C VAL A 28 8.90 -22.09 -22.26
N ILE A 29 10.16 -21.74 -22.01
CA ILE A 29 10.77 -20.52 -22.53
C ILE A 29 11.86 -20.92 -23.51
N GLU A 30 11.71 -20.46 -24.75
CA GLU A 30 12.75 -20.57 -25.75
C GLU A 30 13.57 -19.28 -25.75
N ILE A 31 14.86 -19.39 -25.38
CA ILE A 31 15.80 -18.29 -25.49
C ILE A 31 16.56 -18.46 -26.80
N GLY A 32 16.25 -17.58 -27.75
CA GLY A 32 16.96 -17.52 -29.03
C GLY A 32 18.37 -16.93 -28.90
N ARG A 33 18.91 -16.46 -30.04
CA ARG A 33 20.26 -15.87 -30.09
C ARG A 33 20.33 -14.55 -29.30
N ILE A 34 21.12 -14.56 -28.23
CA ILE A 34 21.52 -13.33 -27.51
C ILE A 34 22.66 -12.66 -28.28
N ARG A 35 22.51 -11.39 -28.62
CA ARG A 35 23.55 -10.58 -29.31
C ARG A 35 23.55 -9.16 -28.78
N GLY A 36 24.73 -8.54 -28.70
CA GLY A 36 24.84 -7.09 -28.57
C GLY A 36 24.43 -6.42 -29.89
N VAL A 37 23.58 -5.41 -29.83
CA VAL A 37 23.26 -4.53 -30.97
C VAL A 37 23.83 -3.15 -30.66
N GLY A 38 24.59 -2.58 -31.61
CA GLY A 38 25.41 -1.39 -31.37
C GLY A 38 24.62 -0.11 -31.15
N GLU A 39 23.44 0.00 -31.77
CA GLU A 39 22.56 1.16 -31.65
C GLU A 39 21.16 0.68 -31.31
N GLY A 40 20.63 1.12 -30.16
CA GLY A 40 19.21 1.04 -29.84
C GLY A 40 18.57 2.40 -30.08
N GLU A 41 17.25 2.43 -30.34
CA GLU A 41 16.52 3.69 -30.29
C GLU A 41 16.62 4.26 -28.87
N GLY A 42 17.42 5.31 -28.72
CA GLY A 42 17.53 6.04 -27.47
C GLY A 42 16.20 6.69 -27.09
N ALA A 43 16.12 7.18 -25.86
CA ALA A 43 15.02 8.05 -25.48
C ALA A 43 14.93 9.24 -26.47
N PRO A 44 13.71 9.74 -26.79
CA PRO A 44 13.55 10.88 -27.69
C PRO A 44 14.48 12.05 -27.33
N VAL A 45 15.02 12.75 -28.34
CA VAL A 45 15.91 13.91 -28.13
C VAL A 45 15.29 15.14 -28.81
N PRO A 46 14.96 16.22 -28.06
CA PRO A 46 15.09 16.35 -26.61
C PRO A 46 14.08 15.47 -25.85
N PHE A 47 14.53 14.85 -24.74
CA PHE A 47 13.66 14.00 -23.91
C PHE A 47 12.73 14.84 -23.05
N PHE A 48 13.22 15.97 -22.58
CA PHE A 48 12.49 16.91 -21.75
C PHE A 48 11.90 18.05 -22.60
N PRO A 49 10.68 18.50 -22.30
CA PRO A 49 9.75 17.97 -21.30
C PRO A 49 9.10 16.64 -21.76
N PHE A 50 8.83 15.72 -20.83
CA PHE A 50 8.16 14.45 -21.12
C PHE A 50 6.78 14.30 -20.49
N VAL A 51 6.32 15.27 -19.69
CA VAL A 51 4.98 15.30 -19.09
C VAL A 51 4.19 16.47 -19.67
N ASP A 52 2.99 16.23 -20.18
CA ASP A 52 2.12 17.28 -20.72
C ASP A 52 1.28 17.98 -19.63
N GLU A 53 0.49 18.98 -20.02
CA GLU A 53 -0.35 19.78 -19.12
C GLU A 53 -1.45 18.98 -18.37
N TYR A 54 -1.69 17.73 -18.78
CA TYR A 54 -2.63 16.80 -18.15
C TYR A 54 -1.91 15.71 -17.34
N GLY A 55 -0.58 15.77 -17.21
CA GLY A 55 0.20 14.77 -16.48
C GLY A 55 0.50 13.50 -17.28
N GLN A 56 0.31 13.50 -18.60
CA GLN A 56 0.51 12.33 -19.46
C GLN A 56 1.89 12.34 -20.11
N TYR A 57 2.40 11.17 -20.46
CA TYR A 57 3.67 11.03 -21.18
C TYR A 57 3.59 11.63 -22.60
N VAL A 58 4.45 12.60 -22.90
CA VAL A 58 4.44 13.39 -24.14
C VAL A 58 4.75 12.52 -25.37
N HIS A 59 5.75 11.64 -25.27
CA HIS A 59 6.30 10.92 -26.42
C HIS A 59 5.52 9.65 -26.80
N GLY A 60 4.43 9.34 -26.10
CA GLY A 60 3.57 8.20 -26.38
C GLY A 60 2.21 8.60 -26.94
N ASN A 61 1.61 7.72 -27.74
CA ASN A 61 0.21 7.79 -28.14
C ASN A 61 -0.46 6.45 -27.80
N TRP A 62 -1.68 6.51 -27.28
CA TRP A 62 -2.47 5.33 -26.95
C TRP A 62 -3.98 5.66 -27.05
N PRO A 63 -4.84 4.64 -27.25
CA PRO A 63 -6.28 4.84 -27.23
C PRO A 63 -6.75 5.55 -25.95
N GLY A 64 -7.49 6.65 -26.11
CA GLY A 64 -8.06 7.41 -25.00
C GLY A 64 -7.16 8.50 -24.41
N LYS A 65 -5.94 8.73 -24.93
CA LYS A 65 -5.11 9.89 -24.56
C LYS A 65 -5.85 11.21 -24.82
N VAL A 66 -5.80 12.14 -23.86
CA VAL A 66 -6.45 13.46 -23.97
C VAL A 66 -5.48 14.47 -24.54
N TYR A 67 -5.86 15.15 -25.62
CA TYR A 67 -5.00 16.12 -26.31
C TYR A 67 -5.43 17.57 -26.14
N SER A 68 -6.66 17.81 -25.67
CA SER A 68 -7.23 19.13 -25.51
C SER A 68 -8.34 19.11 -24.46
N GLN A 69 -8.80 20.30 -24.06
CA GLN A 69 -9.91 20.47 -23.11
C GLN A 69 -11.20 19.77 -23.59
N GLU A 70 -11.46 19.79 -24.90
CA GLU A 70 -12.62 19.12 -25.52
C GLU A 70 -12.55 17.59 -25.38
N GLY A 71 -11.34 17.03 -25.32
CA GLY A 71 -11.12 15.60 -25.13
C GLY A 71 -11.74 15.06 -23.84
N PHE A 72 -11.87 15.88 -22.79
CA PHE A 72 -12.54 15.47 -21.56
C PHE A 72 -14.02 15.17 -21.76
N ALA A 73 -14.72 15.93 -22.63
CA ALA A 73 -16.12 15.68 -22.94
C ALA A 73 -16.30 14.34 -23.68
N VAL A 74 -15.40 14.04 -24.61
CA VAL A 74 -15.36 12.74 -25.30
C VAL A 74 -15.15 11.61 -24.29
N ARG A 75 -14.18 11.75 -23.37
CA ARG A 75 -13.95 10.74 -22.32
C ARG A 75 -15.13 10.59 -21.36
N ARG A 76 -15.87 11.67 -21.05
CA ARG A 76 -17.14 11.59 -20.28
C ARG A 76 -18.17 10.75 -21.01
N ALA A 77 -18.39 11.04 -22.29
CA ALA A 77 -19.40 10.37 -23.10
C ALA A 77 -19.08 8.87 -23.27
N SER A 78 -17.83 8.52 -23.58
CA SER A 78 -17.40 7.12 -23.68
C SER A 78 -17.62 6.34 -22.37
N GLU A 79 -17.22 6.92 -21.24
CA GLU A 79 -17.39 6.30 -19.93
C GLU A 79 -18.87 6.09 -19.55
N LEU A 80 -19.73 7.06 -19.87
CA LEU A 80 -21.17 6.92 -19.65
C LEU A 80 -21.80 5.82 -20.52
N ALA A 81 -21.35 5.69 -21.77
CA ALA A 81 -21.78 4.61 -22.66
C ALA A 81 -21.32 3.24 -22.13
N GLU A 82 -20.04 3.12 -21.76
CA GLU A 82 -19.47 1.90 -21.17
C GLU A 82 -20.24 1.46 -19.91
N MET A 83 -20.56 2.38 -19.00
CA MET A 83 -21.38 2.05 -17.82
C MET A 83 -22.82 1.65 -18.17
N GLY A 84 -23.34 2.09 -19.33
CA GLY A 84 -24.63 1.64 -19.85
C GLY A 84 -24.58 0.20 -20.36
N ASP A 85 -23.50 -0.17 -21.05
CA ASP A 85 -23.27 -1.53 -21.54
C ASP A 85 -22.99 -2.52 -20.40
N TRP A 86 -22.37 -2.02 -19.31
CA TRP A 86 -21.99 -2.81 -18.15
C TRP A 86 -22.60 -2.23 -16.87
N PRO A 87 -23.90 -2.44 -16.60
CA PRO A 87 -24.57 -1.86 -15.43
C PRO A 87 -24.10 -2.45 -14.09
N GLY A 88 -23.33 -3.54 -14.14
CA GLY A 88 -22.85 -4.31 -12.99
C GLY A 88 -23.76 -5.49 -12.62
N PRO A 89 -23.36 -6.29 -11.61
CA PRO A 89 -24.06 -7.52 -11.25
C PRO A 89 -25.49 -7.26 -10.73
N ALA A 90 -26.45 -8.02 -11.27
CA ALA A 90 -27.87 -7.89 -10.94
C ALA A 90 -28.31 -8.73 -9.73
N ASP A 91 -27.51 -9.73 -9.36
CA ASP A 91 -27.73 -10.67 -8.27
C ASP A 91 -27.07 -10.22 -6.95
N TRP A 92 -26.69 -8.95 -6.89
CA TRP A 92 -26.13 -8.31 -5.70
C TRP A 92 -27.19 -7.54 -4.93
N ASN A 93 -27.14 -7.66 -3.61
CA ASN A 93 -27.95 -6.82 -2.73
C ASN A 93 -27.32 -5.43 -2.52
N ALA A 94 -27.90 -4.63 -1.64
CA ALA A 94 -27.41 -3.27 -1.35
C ALA A 94 -25.95 -3.23 -0.85
N TYR A 95 -25.48 -4.28 -0.19
CA TYR A 95 -24.11 -4.44 0.30
C TYR A 95 -23.21 -5.20 -0.69
N GLY A 96 -23.68 -5.55 -1.89
CA GLY A 96 -22.87 -6.32 -2.84
C GLY A 96 -22.68 -7.79 -2.48
N GLY A 97 -23.48 -8.31 -1.54
CA GLY A 97 -23.58 -9.74 -1.23
C GLY A 97 -24.48 -10.48 -2.22
N TRP A 98 -24.31 -11.80 -2.30
CA TRP A 98 -25.04 -12.65 -3.25
C TRP A 98 -26.51 -12.81 -2.84
N GLU A 99 -27.40 -12.04 -3.46
CA GLU A 99 -28.81 -11.90 -3.07
C GLU A 99 -29.58 -13.22 -3.22
N ALA A 100 -29.38 -13.93 -4.33
CA ALA A 100 -29.98 -15.25 -4.55
C ALA A 100 -29.27 -16.38 -3.76
N GLY A 101 -28.19 -16.05 -3.06
CA GLY A 101 -27.39 -16.99 -2.29
C GLY A 101 -28.01 -17.40 -0.95
N PRO A 102 -27.33 -18.34 -0.25
CA PRO A 102 -27.70 -18.77 1.10
C PRO A 102 -27.90 -17.59 2.06
N ALA A 103 -28.92 -17.72 2.90
CA ALA A 103 -29.17 -16.79 3.99
C ALA A 103 -28.63 -17.37 5.30
N LEU A 104 -27.78 -16.60 5.96
CA LEU A 104 -27.20 -16.85 7.28
C LEU A 104 -27.78 -15.82 8.27
N GLU A 105 -27.30 -15.82 9.51
CA GLU A 105 -27.75 -14.85 10.51
C GLU A 105 -27.42 -13.42 10.07
N ALA A 106 -28.43 -12.54 10.07
CA ALA A 106 -28.29 -11.12 9.80
C ALA A 106 -27.97 -10.36 11.10
N THR A 107 -26.69 -10.09 11.34
CA THR A 107 -26.23 -9.42 12.57
C THR A 107 -26.27 -7.90 12.47
N GLY A 108 -26.59 -7.36 11.29
CA GLY A 108 -26.46 -5.93 10.98
C GLY A 108 -25.02 -5.47 10.69
N PHE A 109 -24.03 -6.37 10.73
CA PHE A 109 -22.64 -6.08 10.42
C PHE A 109 -22.00 -7.21 9.61
N PHE A 110 -20.87 -6.92 8.96
CA PHE A 110 -20.09 -7.94 8.29
C PHE A 110 -19.44 -8.89 9.32
N TYR A 111 -19.41 -10.19 9.03
CA TYR A 111 -18.68 -11.16 9.85
C TYR A 111 -18.15 -12.34 9.03
N PRO A 112 -17.00 -12.95 9.41
CA PRO A 112 -16.50 -14.14 8.75
C PRO A 112 -17.20 -15.41 9.25
N THR A 113 -17.50 -16.33 8.34
CA THR A 113 -17.97 -17.68 8.69
C THR A 113 -17.52 -18.72 7.66
N LYS A 114 -17.60 -19.99 8.02
CA LYS A 114 -17.46 -21.08 7.06
C LYS A 114 -18.83 -21.52 6.57
N TYR A 115 -19.01 -21.49 5.26
CA TYR A 115 -20.17 -22.09 4.57
C TYR A 115 -19.66 -23.17 3.61
N GLU A 116 -20.17 -24.39 3.77
CA GLU A 116 -19.75 -25.58 3.00
C GLU A 116 -18.23 -25.77 2.95
N GLY A 117 -17.56 -25.58 4.10
CA GLY A 117 -16.12 -25.76 4.24
C GLY A 117 -15.25 -24.61 3.70
N LYS A 118 -15.83 -23.60 3.06
CA LYS A 118 -15.11 -22.42 2.53
C LYS A 118 -15.33 -21.21 3.42
N TRP A 119 -14.29 -20.39 3.58
CA TRP A 119 -14.41 -19.11 4.28
C TRP A 119 -15.12 -18.09 3.40
N TRP A 120 -16.10 -17.43 4.00
CA TRP A 120 -16.84 -16.32 3.43
C TRP A 120 -16.92 -15.20 4.45
N LEU A 121 -17.12 -13.97 3.96
CA LEU A 121 -17.79 -12.97 4.77
C LEU A 121 -19.30 -13.13 4.59
N VAL A 122 -20.05 -12.67 5.57
CA VAL A 122 -21.49 -12.50 5.52
C VAL A 122 -21.76 -11.02 5.66
N ASP A 123 -22.62 -10.45 4.82
CA ASP A 123 -22.98 -9.04 4.89
C ASP A 123 -24.03 -8.75 6.00
N PRO A 124 -24.34 -7.46 6.26
CA PRO A 124 -25.30 -7.07 7.29
C PRO A 124 -26.70 -7.70 7.19
N THR A 125 -27.09 -8.15 6.00
CA THR A 125 -28.40 -8.77 5.73
C THR A 125 -28.37 -10.29 5.79
N GLY A 126 -27.21 -10.89 6.08
CA GLY A 126 -27.05 -12.34 6.18
C GLY A 126 -26.69 -13.03 4.88
N LYS A 127 -26.32 -12.30 3.81
CA LYS A 127 -25.94 -12.91 2.53
C LYS A 127 -24.43 -13.14 2.42
N LEU A 128 -24.05 -14.20 1.72
CA LEU A 128 -22.64 -14.48 1.44
C LEU A 128 -22.00 -13.32 0.67
N PHE A 129 -20.83 -12.91 1.13
CA PHE A 129 -20.08 -11.79 0.61
C PHE A 129 -18.63 -12.20 0.33
N TRP A 130 -18.16 -11.89 -0.88
CA TRP A 130 -16.75 -11.99 -1.25
C TRP A 130 -16.23 -10.59 -1.52
N SER A 131 -15.33 -10.10 -0.67
CA SER A 131 -14.80 -8.75 -0.78
C SER A 131 -13.86 -8.64 -1.99
N TYR A 132 -14.24 -7.85 -2.99
CA TYR A 132 -13.43 -7.60 -4.18
C TYR A 132 -13.48 -6.12 -4.57
N GLY A 133 -12.32 -5.47 -4.54
CA GLY A 133 -12.24 -4.02 -4.69
C GLY A 133 -10.83 -3.46 -4.80
N PRO A 134 -10.64 -2.33 -5.50
CA PRO A 134 -9.35 -1.66 -5.58
C PRO A 134 -9.03 -0.87 -4.30
N THR A 135 -7.73 -0.72 -4.01
CA THR A 135 -7.24 0.25 -3.02
C THR A 135 -7.14 1.65 -3.62
N GLY A 136 -7.17 2.70 -2.80
CA GLY A 136 -6.92 4.07 -3.26
C GLY A 136 -8.09 4.69 -4.04
N VAL A 137 -9.33 4.25 -3.80
CA VAL A 137 -10.51 4.86 -4.42
C VAL A 137 -10.67 6.25 -3.85
N GLY A 138 -10.49 7.26 -4.68
CA GLY A 138 -10.51 8.63 -4.20
C GLY A 138 -9.99 9.56 -5.28
N PHE A 139 -9.38 10.62 -4.79
CA PHE A 139 -8.85 11.64 -5.65
C PHE A 139 -7.33 11.66 -5.58
N GLY A 140 -6.71 11.89 -6.73
CA GLY A 140 -5.38 12.48 -6.75
C GLY A 140 -4.20 11.54 -6.91
N GLY A 141 -3.04 12.18 -6.81
CA GLY A 141 -1.71 11.63 -7.03
C GLY A 141 -0.71 12.77 -7.04
N ARG A 142 -0.42 13.33 -5.86
CA ARG A 142 0.46 14.51 -5.72
C ARG A 142 1.85 14.18 -6.29
N THR A 143 2.25 14.94 -7.30
CA THR A 143 3.52 14.76 -7.99
C THR A 143 4.49 15.84 -7.51
N PRO A 144 5.64 15.51 -6.91
CA PRO A 144 6.67 16.49 -6.60
C PRO A 144 7.19 17.18 -7.86
N VAL A 145 7.20 18.51 -7.86
CA VAL A 145 7.61 19.33 -9.02
C VAL A 145 8.91 20.10 -8.81
N SER A 146 9.28 20.44 -7.56
CA SER A 146 10.53 21.15 -7.27
C SER A 146 11.76 20.39 -7.76
N ASP A 147 12.75 21.08 -8.33
CA ASP A 147 13.95 20.48 -8.93
C ASP A 147 13.63 19.63 -10.20
N ARG A 148 12.39 19.62 -10.68
CA ARG A 148 11.88 18.81 -11.81
C ARG A 148 10.98 19.58 -12.75
N GLU A 149 10.93 20.90 -12.66
CA GLU A 149 10.03 21.77 -13.41
C GLU A 149 10.21 21.56 -14.93
N HIS A 150 11.45 21.36 -15.38
CA HIS A 150 11.80 21.04 -16.76
C HIS A 150 11.23 19.70 -17.29
N TRP A 151 10.67 18.85 -16.43
CA TRP A 151 10.02 17.61 -16.84
C TRP A 151 8.67 17.86 -17.50
N PHE A 152 8.05 18.98 -17.18
CA PHE A 152 6.69 19.32 -17.55
C PHE A 152 6.69 20.35 -18.68
N ARG A 153 5.86 20.14 -19.71
CA ARG A 153 5.70 21.07 -20.84
C ARG A 153 5.24 22.45 -20.39
N GLY A 154 4.52 22.49 -19.27
CA GLY A 154 4.18 23.69 -18.54
C GLY A 154 3.37 23.32 -17.32
N LEU A 155 3.80 23.77 -16.15
CA LEU A 155 2.97 23.72 -14.95
C LEU A 155 1.99 24.89 -14.95
N PRO A 156 0.75 24.73 -14.44
CA PRO A 156 -0.24 25.80 -14.46
C PRO A 156 0.19 27.03 -13.64
N ASP A 157 -0.34 28.20 -14.01
CA ASP A 157 -0.14 29.42 -13.24
C ASP A 157 -0.68 29.26 -11.81
N ARG A 158 0.12 29.69 -10.83
CA ARG A 158 -0.20 29.58 -9.40
C ARG A 158 -1.35 30.50 -9.00
N ASP A 159 -1.46 31.65 -9.65
CA ASP A 159 -2.53 32.61 -9.39
C ASP A 159 -3.79 32.33 -10.24
N GLY A 160 -3.72 31.33 -11.14
CA GLY A 160 -4.82 30.91 -11.99
C GLY A 160 -5.79 29.93 -11.31
N PRO A 161 -6.92 29.58 -11.98
CA PRO A 161 -7.92 28.66 -11.42
C PRO A 161 -7.38 27.28 -11.03
N LEU A 162 -6.37 26.80 -11.76
CA LEU A 162 -5.71 25.51 -11.54
C LEU A 162 -4.58 25.58 -10.50
N GLY A 163 -4.24 26.78 -10.01
CA GLY A 163 -3.25 27.00 -8.95
C GLY A 163 -3.65 26.35 -7.63
N ARG A 164 -4.95 26.14 -7.41
CA ARG A 164 -5.51 25.43 -6.23
C ARG A 164 -5.05 23.98 -6.08
N PHE A 165 -4.44 23.39 -7.11
CA PHE A 165 -3.95 22.00 -7.10
C PHE A 165 -2.44 21.89 -6.85
N TYR A 166 -1.77 23.02 -6.59
CA TYR A 166 -0.47 22.99 -5.95
C TYR A 166 -0.60 22.64 -4.47
N GLY A 167 0.43 22.03 -3.93
CA GLY A 167 0.56 21.79 -2.49
C GLY A 167 2.01 21.62 -2.11
N GLU A 168 2.27 21.42 -0.83
CA GLU A 168 3.62 21.25 -0.30
C GLU A 168 3.82 19.86 0.30
N GLY A 169 5.06 19.37 0.25
CA GLY A 169 5.52 18.16 0.90
C GLY A 169 6.86 18.40 1.61
N ARG A 170 7.13 17.60 2.65
CA ARG A 170 8.41 17.59 3.36
C ARG A 170 8.74 16.18 3.79
N GLY A 171 10.01 15.79 3.68
CA GLY A 171 10.50 14.53 4.21
C GLY A 171 9.90 13.32 3.51
N ALA A 172 10.01 13.26 2.18
CA ALA A 172 9.54 12.11 1.42
C ALA A 172 10.27 10.83 1.87
N ARG A 173 9.58 9.68 1.80
CA ARG A 173 10.21 8.37 2.05
C ARG A 173 11.37 8.10 1.08
N ASP A 174 11.25 8.59 -0.16
CA ASP A 174 12.28 8.49 -1.19
C ASP A 174 13.49 9.37 -0.90
N ARG A 175 14.68 8.83 -1.21
CA ARG A 175 15.97 9.43 -0.81
C ARG A 175 16.16 10.88 -1.27
N TYR A 176 15.61 11.27 -2.41
CA TYR A 176 15.89 12.59 -2.99
C TYR A 176 15.32 13.77 -2.17
N TYR A 177 14.10 13.64 -1.62
CA TYR A 177 13.49 14.68 -0.78
C TYR A 177 13.36 14.31 0.69
N ARG A 178 14.15 13.33 1.15
CA ARG A 178 14.15 12.92 2.56
C ARG A 178 14.41 14.09 3.51
N ASP A 179 15.29 14.99 3.12
CA ASP A 179 15.75 16.10 3.96
C ASP A 179 15.32 17.47 3.38
N LYS A 180 14.35 17.48 2.46
CA LYS A 180 13.90 18.67 1.74
C LYS A 180 12.40 18.92 1.91
N SER A 181 12.03 20.19 1.83
CA SER A 181 10.67 20.60 1.45
C SER A 181 10.60 20.73 -0.08
N TYR A 182 9.41 20.49 -0.64
CA TYR A 182 9.17 20.54 -2.08
C TYR A 182 7.71 20.90 -2.36
N GLU A 183 7.50 21.54 -3.50
CA GLU A 183 6.18 21.76 -4.07
C GLU A 183 5.70 20.50 -4.80
N THR A 184 4.39 20.30 -4.81
CA THR A 184 3.70 19.22 -5.52
C THR A 184 2.60 19.80 -6.39
N TYR A 185 2.27 19.12 -7.48
CA TYR A 185 1.09 19.40 -8.29
C TYR A 185 0.23 18.13 -8.45
N ASP A 186 -1.09 18.26 -8.31
CA ASP A 186 -2.03 17.15 -8.47
C ASP A 186 -2.77 17.21 -9.81
N PHE A 187 -2.15 16.61 -10.83
CA PHE A 187 -2.72 16.55 -12.18
C PHE A 187 -4.05 15.80 -12.22
N ALA A 188 -4.24 14.78 -11.38
CA ALA A 188 -5.48 14.01 -11.36
C ALA A 188 -6.64 14.88 -10.88
N HIS A 189 -6.48 15.60 -9.77
CA HIS A 189 -7.47 16.58 -9.31
C HIS A 189 -7.71 17.70 -10.33
N ALA A 190 -6.65 18.26 -10.91
CA ALA A 190 -6.76 19.29 -11.93
C ALA A 190 -7.56 18.81 -13.16
N ASN A 191 -7.35 17.56 -13.56
CA ASN A 191 -8.09 16.93 -14.66
C ASN A 191 -9.56 16.64 -14.31
N LEU A 192 -9.86 16.25 -13.06
CA LEU A 192 -11.25 16.11 -12.63
C LEU A 192 -11.97 17.46 -12.65
N TYR A 193 -11.30 18.53 -12.22
CA TYR A 193 -11.83 19.88 -12.34
C TYR A 193 -12.03 20.31 -13.79
N ARG A 194 -11.05 20.07 -14.67
CA ARG A 194 -11.21 20.29 -16.13
C ARG A 194 -12.39 19.49 -16.69
N LYS A 195 -12.61 18.28 -16.20
CA LYS A 195 -13.65 17.36 -16.67
C LYS A 195 -15.03 17.69 -16.09
N TYR A 196 -15.18 18.31 -14.93
CA TYR A 196 -16.49 18.43 -14.29
C TYR A 196 -16.79 19.80 -13.66
N GLY A 197 -15.86 20.76 -13.75
CA GLY A 197 -16.01 22.08 -13.14
C GLY A 197 -15.88 22.03 -11.61
N ASP A 198 -16.37 23.06 -10.92
CA ASP A 198 -16.24 23.19 -9.46
C ASP A 198 -16.92 22.04 -8.68
N ASP A 199 -17.97 21.43 -9.23
CA ASP A 199 -18.72 20.33 -8.60
C ASP A 199 -18.04 18.95 -8.76
N TYR A 200 -16.82 18.90 -9.32
CA TYR A 200 -16.15 17.64 -9.65
C TYR A 200 -16.07 16.68 -8.48
N ALA A 201 -15.86 17.16 -7.25
CA ALA A 201 -15.70 16.29 -6.08
C ALA A 201 -16.97 15.47 -5.80
N SER A 202 -18.14 16.12 -5.87
CA SER A 202 -19.43 15.45 -5.67
C SER A 202 -19.73 14.47 -6.81
N ILE A 203 -19.55 14.93 -8.05
CA ILE A 203 -19.79 14.13 -9.26
C ILE A 203 -18.91 12.88 -9.27
N VAL A 204 -17.61 13.04 -9.00
CA VAL A 204 -16.65 11.93 -9.03
C VAL A 204 -16.87 10.97 -7.87
N SER A 205 -17.31 11.45 -6.70
CA SER A 205 -17.64 10.56 -5.60
C SER A 205 -18.80 9.63 -5.95
N ASP A 206 -19.88 10.16 -6.54
CA ASP A 206 -20.99 9.33 -7.05
C ASP A 206 -20.55 8.39 -8.18
N LEU A 207 -19.80 8.91 -9.15
CA LEU A 207 -19.27 8.11 -10.25
C LEU A 207 -18.34 7.00 -9.78
N SER A 208 -17.63 7.18 -8.66
CA SER A 208 -16.75 6.14 -8.12
C SER A 208 -17.54 4.90 -7.73
N HIS A 209 -18.69 5.06 -7.06
CA HIS A 209 -19.58 3.93 -6.76
C HIS A 209 -20.14 3.26 -8.02
N ARG A 210 -20.53 4.07 -9.01
CA ARG A 210 -21.08 3.57 -10.28
C ARG A 210 -20.05 2.81 -11.10
N ARG A 211 -18.80 3.30 -11.16
CA ARG A 211 -17.66 2.63 -11.78
C ARG A 211 -17.37 1.31 -11.11
N LEU A 212 -17.25 1.30 -9.78
CA LEU A 212 -16.99 0.08 -9.02
C LEU A 212 -18.04 -0.99 -9.33
N ARG A 213 -19.33 -0.62 -9.29
CA ARG A 213 -20.42 -1.55 -9.64
C ARG A 213 -20.33 -2.03 -11.08
N SER A 214 -20.11 -1.12 -12.04
CA SER A 214 -19.98 -1.43 -13.47
C SER A 214 -18.84 -2.41 -13.74
N TRP A 215 -17.72 -2.26 -13.04
CA TRP A 215 -16.54 -3.12 -13.14
C TRP A 215 -16.65 -4.43 -12.35
N GLY A 216 -17.74 -4.64 -11.62
CA GLY A 216 -17.93 -5.84 -10.80
C GLY A 216 -17.14 -5.82 -9.48
N PHE A 217 -16.85 -4.64 -8.93
CA PHE A 217 -16.33 -4.48 -7.57
C PHE A 217 -17.46 -4.17 -6.58
N ASN A 218 -17.45 -4.85 -5.43
CA ASN A 218 -18.38 -4.64 -4.32
C ASN A 218 -17.72 -4.03 -3.08
N THR A 219 -16.41 -3.79 -3.11
CA THR A 219 -15.67 -3.20 -1.98
C THR A 219 -14.88 -1.97 -2.42
N ILE A 220 -14.88 -0.95 -1.57
CA ILE A 220 -13.87 0.11 -1.58
C ILE A 220 -12.71 -0.35 -0.68
N GLY A 221 -11.57 -0.65 -1.31
CA GLY A 221 -10.39 -1.16 -0.63
C GLY A 221 -9.65 -0.12 0.20
N ASN A 222 -8.49 -0.54 0.73
CA ASN A 222 -7.72 0.27 1.67
C ASN A 222 -7.21 1.61 1.07
N TRP A 223 -6.86 2.57 1.93
CA TRP A 223 -6.35 3.90 1.54
C TRP A 223 -7.28 4.73 0.63
N SER A 224 -8.58 4.48 0.73
CA SER A 224 -9.61 5.18 -0.04
C SER A 224 -10.13 6.41 0.69
N SER A 225 -10.76 7.32 -0.05
CA SER A 225 -11.36 8.56 0.47
C SER A 225 -12.51 8.27 1.42
N THR A 226 -12.37 8.76 2.66
CA THR A 226 -13.41 8.65 3.70
C THR A 226 -14.73 9.27 3.26
N ASP A 227 -14.71 10.36 2.50
CA ASP A 227 -15.93 11.05 2.06
C ASP A 227 -16.73 10.22 1.05
N ILE A 228 -16.04 9.45 0.19
CA ILE A 228 -16.68 8.51 -0.72
C ILE A 228 -17.25 7.32 0.08
N CYS A 229 -16.45 6.72 0.97
CA CYS A 229 -16.91 5.62 1.83
C CYS A 229 -18.18 5.97 2.62
N ARG A 230 -18.24 7.19 3.16
CA ARG A 230 -19.37 7.68 3.96
C ARG A 230 -20.64 7.95 3.18
N GLN A 231 -20.62 7.89 1.84
CA GLN A 231 -21.86 7.92 1.06
C GLN A 231 -22.69 6.64 1.21
N ARG A 232 -22.11 5.55 1.76
CA ARG A 232 -22.83 4.32 2.10
C ARG A 232 -23.57 3.71 0.89
N LYS A 233 -22.85 3.64 -0.23
CA LYS A 233 -23.33 3.04 -1.49
C LYS A 233 -22.52 1.79 -1.89
N THR A 234 -21.34 1.62 -1.32
CA THR A 234 -20.47 0.46 -1.52
C THR A 234 -19.77 0.18 -0.19
N PRO A 235 -19.75 -1.08 0.30
CA PRO A 235 -18.98 -1.46 1.46
C PRO A 235 -17.51 -1.05 1.38
N TYR A 236 -16.89 -0.80 2.53
CA TYR A 236 -15.52 -0.31 2.56
C TYR A 236 -14.71 -0.87 3.74
N VAL A 237 -13.39 -0.78 3.62
CA VAL A 237 -12.43 -1.08 4.69
C VAL A 237 -11.66 0.17 5.08
N VAL A 238 -11.12 0.20 6.30
CA VAL A 238 -10.34 1.35 6.81
C VAL A 238 -8.95 0.91 7.24
N ALA A 239 -7.91 1.62 6.78
CA ALA A 239 -6.57 1.52 7.34
C ALA A 239 -6.46 2.36 8.61
N ILE A 240 -5.97 1.76 9.68
CA ILE A 240 -5.53 2.47 10.86
C ILE A 240 -4.02 2.31 11.02
N HIS A 241 -3.35 3.46 11.23
CA HIS A 241 -1.94 3.52 11.56
C HIS A 241 -1.79 4.27 12.87
N PHE A 242 -0.90 3.78 13.73
CA PHE A 242 -0.55 4.42 14.98
C PHE A 242 0.97 4.39 15.15
N GLY A 243 1.50 5.40 15.82
CA GLY A 243 2.85 5.31 16.37
C GLY A 243 2.87 4.38 17.57
N GLY A 244 4.06 4.03 18.03
CA GLY A 244 4.22 3.33 19.29
C GLY A 244 5.60 3.54 19.87
N PRO A 245 5.83 3.10 21.11
CA PRO A 245 7.16 2.66 21.47
C PRO A 245 7.60 1.64 20.41
N TRP A 246 8.74 1.90 19.78
CA TRP A 246 9.25 1.03 18.71
C TRP A 246 10.28 0.08 19.29
N LEU A 247 10.12 -1.20 18.99
CA LEU A 247 11.13 -2.21 19.14
C LEU A 247 11.68 -2.51 17.74
N HIS A 248 12.93 -2.13 17.50
CA HIS A 248 13.54 -2.31 16.18
C HIS A 248 12.69 -1.63 15.07
N ARG A 249 12.02 -2.40 14.21
CA ARG A 249 11.17 -1.92 13.09
C ARG A 249 9.68 -2.24 13.28
N ILE A 250 9.28 -2.72 14.45
CA ILE A 250 7.89 -3.01 14.82
C ILE A 250 7.52 -2.31 16.15
N PRO A 251 6.24 -2.08 16.45
CA PRO A 251 5.85 -1.57 17.76
C PRO A 251 6.18 -2.59 18.87
N ASP A 252 6.68 -2.11 20.02
CA ASP A 252 6.81 -2.92 21.23
C ASP A 252 5.42 -3.18 21.83
N ALA A 253 4.84 -4.36 21.54
CA ALA A 253 3.50 -4.72 22.01
C ALA A 253 3.41 -4.98 23.52
N PHE A 254 4.56 -5.13 24.21
CA PHE A 254 4.63 -5.34 25.66
C PHE A 254 4.73 -4.03 26.43
N ASP A 255 5.13 -2.94 25.77
CA ASP A 255 5.12 -1.62 26.39
C ASP A 255 3.67 -1.17 26.61
N PRO A 256 3.27 -0.78 27.84
CA PRO A 256 1.90 -0.37 28.13
C PRO A 256 1.37 0.73 27.22
N ARG A 257 2.24 1.62 26.74
CA ARG A 257 1.89 2.72 25.83
C ARG A 257 1.40 2.23 24.47
N PHE A 258 1.77 1.01 24.04
CA PHE A 258 1.24 0.42 22.81
C PHE A 258 -0.29 0.36 22.84
N ARG A 259 -0.88 -0.11 23.94
CA ARG A 259 -2.35 -0.19 24.06
C ARG A 259 -3.00 1.19 24.03
N GLU A 260 -2.33 2.19 24.61
CA GLU A 260 -2.80 3.57 24.61
C GLU A 260 -2.82 4.17 23.21
N THR A 261 -1.77 3.95 22.40
CA THR A 261 -1.71 4.47 21.03
C THR A 261 -2.73 3.80 20.11
N VAL A 262 -2.93 2.48 20.22
CA VAL A 262 -3.99 1.76 19.49
C VAL A 262 -5.37 2.31 19.86
N ARG A 263 -5.65 2.47 21.16
CA ARG A 263 -6.93 3.00 21.65
C ARG A 263 -7.17 4.42 21.16
N ALA A 264 -6.19 5.31 21.31
CA ALA A 264 -6.28 6.69 20.85
C ALA A 264 -6.51 6.79 19.34
N ARG A 265 -5.93 5.86 18.55
CA ARG A 265 -6.20 5.80 17.11
C ARG A 265 -7.63 5.33 16.83
N MET A 266 -8.10 4.26 17.49
CA MET A 266 -9.47 3.74 17.29
C MET A 266 -10.55 4.72 17.73
N GLU A 267 -10.29 5.54 18.74
CA GLU A 267 -11.25 6.55 19.22
C GLU A 267 -11.62 7.55 18.11
N ARG A 268 -10.73 7.80 17.15
CA ARG A 268 -11.00 8.66 15.97
C ARG A 268 -12.01 8.07 14.99
N GLU A 269 -12.29 6.78 15.09
CA GLU A 269 -13.29 6.09 14.25
C GLU A 269 -14.69 6.11 14.86
N ARG A 270 -14.81 6.49 16.15
CA ARG A 270 -16.11 6.61 16.84
C ARG A 270 -17.02 7.60 16.13
N GLY A 271 -18.27 7.19 15.90
CA GLY A 271 -19.25 8.02 15.20
C GLY A 271 -18.98 8.17 13.69
N GLY A 272 -17.94 7.51 13.19
CA GLY A 272 -17.60 7.39 11.77
C GLY A 272 -17.73 5.94 11.33
N SER A 273 -16.60 5.34 10.98
CA SER A 273 -16.56 3.95 10.51
C SER A 273 -16.89 2.93 11.60
N ALA A 274 -16.64 3.25 12.87
CA ALA A 274 -16.97 2.37 13.98
C ALA A 274 -18.47 2.42 14.26
N GLY A 275 -19.14 1.30 14.01
CA GLY A 275 -20.60 1.19 14.09
C GLY A 275 -21.32 1.52 12.78
N ASP A 276 -20.59 1.77 11.68
CA ASP A 276 -21.18 1.87 10.35
C ASP A 276 -21.37 0.47 9.76
N PRO A 277 -22.60 0.03 9.42
CA PRO A 277 -22.83 -1.29 8.83
C PRO A 277 -22.19 -1.46 7.45
N TRP A 278 -21.77 -0.36 6.79
CA TRP A 278 -21.05 -0.40 5.51
C TRP A 278 -19.54 -0.62 5.67
N CYS A 279 -19.00 -0.45 6.88
CA CYS A 279 -17.60 -0.73 7.18
C CYS A 279 -17.43 -2.24 7.43
N ILE A 280 -16.70 -2.91 6.53
CA ILE A 280 -16.38 -4.34 6.66
C ILE A 280 -15.43 -4.58 7.84
N GLY A 281 -14.48 -3.67 8.04
CA GLY A 281 -13.50 -3.78 9.11
C GLY A 281 -12.24 -2.94 8.91
N TYR A 282 -11.24 -3.20 9.75
CA TYR A 282 -10.02 -2.41 9.84
C TYR A 282 -8.78 -3.23 9.47
N PHE A 283 -7.96 -2.68 8.57
CA PHE A 283 -6.58 -3.09 8.41
C PHE A 283 -5.70 -2.31 9.40
N VAL A 284 -4.88 -3.02 10.16
CA VAL A 284 -4.05 -2.44 11.22
C VAL A 284 -2.60 -2.41 10.78
N GLN A 285 -2.02 -1.22 10.70
CA GLN A 285 -0.70 -0.97 10.11
C GLN A 285 -0.63 -1.39 8.63
N ASN A 286 0.57 -1.40 8.05
CA ASN A 286 0.83 -1.94 6.72
C ASN A 286 2.29 -2.35 6.63
N GLU A 287 2.56 -3.55 6.09
CA GLU A 287 3.91 -4.04 5.74
C GLU A 287 4.96 -3.82 6.84
N LEU A 288 4.59 -4.12 8.09
CA LEU A 288 5.57 -4.13 9.18
C LEU A 288 6.68 -5.11 8.86
N TRP A 289 7.92 -4.73 9.18
CA TRP A 289 9.09 -5.55 8.93
C TRP A 289 9.23 -6.60 10.04
N TRP A 290 8.65 -7.78 9.82
CA TRP A 290 8.72 -8.92 10.76
C TRP A 290 10.00 -9.77 10.62
N GLY A 291 10.91 -9.39 9.72
CA GLY A 291 11.98 -10.26 9.21
C GLY A 291 11.56 -10.95 7.91
N TYR A 292 12.51 -11.35 7.07
CA TYR A 292 12.26 -12.05 5.80
C TYR A 292 13.15 -13.28 5.70
N TRP A 293 12.57 -14.46 5.44
CA TRP A 293 13.29 -15.70 5.12
C TRP A 293 14.50 -15.95 6.05
N ASP A 294 15.72 -15.73 5.58
CA ASP A 294 17.00 -15.87 6.30
C ASP A 294 17.14 -14.94 7.52
N ASP A 295 16.31 -13.89 7.60
CA ASP A 295 16.23 -12.91 8.70
C ASP A 295 14.96 -13.09 9.55
N ALA A 296 14.30 -14.25 9.53
CA ALA A 296 13.06 -14.49 10.30
C ALA A 296 13.20 -14.21 11.82
N GLN A 297 14.41 -14.29 12.36
CA GLN A 297 14.71 -14.02 13.77
C GLN A 297 14.95 -12.54 14.09
N ALA A 298 14.93 -11.64 13.09
CA ALA A 298 15.43 -10.29 13.29
C ALA A 298 14.65 -9.47 14.32
N VAL A 299 13.37 -9.76 14.54
CA VAL A 299 12.59 -9.17 15.64
C VAL A 299 13.10 -9.63 17.00
N ALA A 300 13.41 -10.93 17.15
CA ALA A 300 13.93 -11.49 18.40
C ALA A 300 15.35 -10.96 18.70
N LEU A 301 16.23 -10.91 17.68
CA LEU A 301 17.55 -10.30 17.81
C LEU A 301 17.46 -8.81 18.09
N GLY A 302 16.51 -8.11 17.46
CA GLY A 302 16.19 -6.72 17.75
C GLY A 302 15.73 -6.51 19.20
N ALA A 303 15.00 -7.46 19.78
CA ALA A 303 14.61 -7.46 21.19
C ALA A 303 15.82 -7.64 22.12
N LEU A 304 16.70 -8.60 21.83
CA LEU A 304 17.93 -8.84 22.61
C LEU A 304 18.89 -7.65 22.54
N GLY A 305 19.02 -7.01 21.37
CA GLY A 305 19.84 -5.81 21.20
C GLY A 305 19.23 -4.52 21.77
N ALA A 306 17.98 -4.56 22.25
CA ALA A 306 17.30 -3.39 22.78
C ALA A 306 17.86 -2.97 24.17
N PRO A 307 17.57 -1.74 24.64
CA PRO A 307 17.84 -1.33 26.02
C PRO A 307 17.20 -2.27 27.06
N PRO A 308 17.79 -2.45 28.26
CA PRO A 308 17.21 -3.26 29.34
C PRO A 308 15.83 -2.76 29.82
N GLU A 309 15.48 -1.51 29.52
CA GLU A 309 14.16 -0.91 29.81
C GLU A 309 13.08 -1.32 28.83
N ALA A 310 13.45 -1.82 27.64
CA ALA A 310 12.48 -2.22 26.62
C ALA A 310 11.60 -3.36 27.16
N ALA A 311 10.29 -3.19 27.06
CA ALA A 311 9.33 -4.11 27.65
C ALA A 311 9.42 -5.48 26.98
N ALA A 312 9.52 -5.53 25.65
CA ALA A 312 9.71 -6.76 24.91
C ALA A 312 10.97 -7.52 25.32
N LYS A 313 12.07 -6.81 25.58
CA LYS A 313 13.32 -7.44 26.02
C LYS A 313 13.18 -8.11 27.38
N ARG A 314 12.56 -7.41 28.34
CA ARG A 314 12.30 -7.94 29.68
C ARG A 314 11.44 -9.19 29.64
N VAL A 315 10.40 -9.19 28.82
CA VAL A 315 9.55 -10.37 28.61
C VAL A 315 10.37 -11.49 27.98
N PHE A 316 11.13 -11.20 26.93
CA PHE A 316 11.91 -12.22 26.24
C PHE A 316 12.99 -12.85 27.13
N VAL A 317 13.72 -12.06 27.93
CA VAL A 317 14.66 -12.57 28.93
C VAL A 317 13.93 -13.40 30.00
N GLY A 318 12.71 -13.01 30.39
CA GLY A 318 11.84 -13.79 31.26
C GLY A 318 11.52 -15.17 30.68
N ASP A 319 11.15 -15.24 29.40
CA ASP A 319 10.88 -16.50 28.68
C ASP A 319 12.14 -17.38 28.59
N LEU A 320 13.30 -16.78 28.32
CA LEU A 320 14.59 -17.49 28.30
C LEU A 320 14.94 -18.04 29.69
N ARG A 321 14.71 -17.27 30.75
CA ARG A 321 14.88 -17.72 32.14
C ARG A 321 13.94 -18.88 32.48
N ALA A 322 12.70 -18.84 32.01
CA ALA A 322 11.76 -19.93 32.18
C ALA A 322 12.17 -21.19 31.41
N LYS A 323 12.69 -21.04 30.19
CA LYS A 323 13.15 -22.14 29.33
C LYS A 323 14.40 -22.82 29.89
N TYR A 324 15.46 -22.07 30.14
CA TYR A 324 16.77 -22.61 30.50
C TYR A 324 16.99 -22.79 32.00
N ARG A 325 16.18 -22.13 32.84
CA ARG A 325 16.24 -22.13 34.31
C ARG A 325 17.50 -21.47 34.90
N THR A 326 18.69 -21.77 34.37
CA THR A 326 19.97 -21.21 34.80
C THR A 326 20.68 -20.49 33.65
N ILE A 327 21.46 -19.44 33.95
CA ILE A 327 22.22 -18.71 32.92
C ILE A 327 23.29 -19.60 32.29
N ALA A 328 23.85 -20.54 33.06
CA ALA A 328 24.83 -21.51 32.59
C ALA A 328 24.28 -22.41 31.47
N ALA A 329 23.02 -22.87 31.60
CA ALA A 329 22.39 -23.69 30.56
C ALA A 329 22.11 -22.90 29.27
N LEU A 330 21.81 -21.60 29.38
CA LEU A 330 21.70 -20.71 28.22
C LEU A 330 23.07 -20.52 27.56
N ASN A 331 24.08 -20.19 28.36
CA ASN A 331 25.46 -19.98 27.87
C ASN A 331 26.01 -21.21 27.14
N GLU A 332 25.74 -22.41 27.66
CA GLU A 332 26.11 -23.67 27.00
C GLU A 332 25.38 -23.84 25.65
N SER A 333 24.07 -23.58 25.62
CA SER A 333 23.25 -23.70 24.42
C SER A 333 23.64 -22.71 23.32
N TRP A 334 23.94 -21.46 23.71
CA TRP A 334 24.18 -20.35 22.78
C TRP A 334 25.67 -20.04 22.56
N ALA A 335 26.57 -20.80 23.20
CA ALA A 335 28.00 -20.54 23.21
C ALA A 335 28.36 -19.11 23.62
N THR A 336 27.68 -18.60 24.67
CA THR A 336 27.86 -17.26 25.25
C THR A 336 28.43 -17.33 26.67
N SER A 337 28.69 -16.18 27.29
CA SER A 337 29.32 -16.10 28.62
C SER A 337 28.72 -15.02 29.51
N HIS A 338 27.38 -14.92 29.56
CA HIS A 338 26.71 -13.97 30.45
C HIS A 338 26.87 -14.37 31.92
N GLU A 339 27.24 -13.43 32.80
CA GLU A 339 27.46 -13.71 34.23
C GLU A 339 26.17 -14.02 34.99
N SER A 340 25.05 -13.44 34.53
CA SER A 340 23.73 -13.55 35.16
C SER A 340 22.60 -13.25 34.17
N TRP A 341 21.36 -13.44 34.59
CA TRP A 341 20.19 -13.01 33.80
C TRP A 341 20.14 -11.49 33.65
N GLU A 342 20.61 -10.75 34.66
CA GLU A 342 20.73 -9.30 34.65
C GLU A 342 21.79 -8.85 33.63
N SER A 343 22.93 -9.55 33.54
CA SER A 343 23.96 -9.30 32.52
C SER A 343 23.41 -9.52 31.09
N LEU A 344 22.60 -10.57 30.86
CA LEU A 344 21.92 -10.77 29.58
C LEU A 344 20.92 -9.65 29.29
N LEU A 345 20.18 -9.19 30.30
CA LEU A 345 19.22 -8.09 30.15
C LEU A 345 19.93 -6.77 29.80
N GLU A 346 21.11 -6.51 30.35
CA GLU A 346 21.92 -5.32 30.05
C GLU A 346 22.64 -5.39 28.70
N SER A 347 23.06 -6.58 28.27
CA SER A 347 23.77 -6.79 27.00
C SER A 347 22.99 -6.26 25.81
N ARG A 348 23.62 -5.48 24.93
CA ARG A 348 23.02 -5.04 23.65
C ARG A 348 23.56 -5.79 22.44
N GLU A 349 24.40 -6.79 22.68
CA GLU A 349 24.97 -7.62 21.63
C GLU A 349 24.07 -8.86 21.44
N PRO A 350 23.48 -9.04 20.25
CA PRO A 350 22.75 -10.26 19.95
C PRO A 350 23.73 -11.44 19.85
N PRO A 351 23.26 -12.68 20.13
CA PRO A 351 24.07 -13.89 19.97
C PRO A 351 24.49 -14.10 18.50
N ASP A 352 25.58 -14.87 18.32
CA ASP A 352 26.11 -15.22 16.99
C ASP A 352 25.14 -16.17 16.25
N ARG A 353 24.65 -15.70 15.09
CA ARG A 353 23.66 -16.41 14.27
C ARG A 353 24.14 -17.76 13.75
N GLU A 354 25.45 -17.94 13.52
CA GLU A 354 25.99 -19.22 13.04
C GLU A 354 26.13 -20.27 14.15
N ARG A 355 26.05 -19.82 15.41
CA ARG A 355 26.22 -20.69 16.59
C ARG A 355 24.90 -20.98 17.29
N GLU A 356 23.82 -20.30 16.91
CA GLU A 356 22.47 -20.70 17.29
C GLU A 356 22.13 -22.05 16.63
N ARG A 357 22.23 -23.13 17.40
CA ARG A 357 21.45 -24.34 17.09
C ARG A 357 19.99 -24.00 17.32
N VAL A 358 19.33 -23.44 16.30
CA VAL A 358 17.88 -23.22 16.30
C VAL A 358 17.23 -24.60 16.28
N ALA A 359 16.91 -25.11 17.47
CA ALA A 359 16.12 -26.31 17.69
C ALA A 359 14.64 -25.98 17.83
#